data_AF-A0A850QEU6-F1
#
_entry.id   AF-A0A850QEU6-F1
#
_cell.length_a   1.000
_cell.length_b   1.000
_cell.length_c   1.000
_cell.angle_alpha   90.00
_cell.angle_beta   90.00
_cell.angle_gamma   90.00
#
_symmetry.space_group_name_H-M   'P 1'
#
loop_
_entity.id
_entity.type
_entity.pdbx_description
1 polymer ?
#
loop_
_entity_poly.entity_id
_entity_poly.type
_entity_poly.pdbx_seq_one_letter_code
_entity_poly.pdbx_strand_id
1 'polypeptide(L)'
;MIKLVFSLAVVAGLMSAAAAHAGGKPVDCELTVRGSTYIKGQCQFFASQGGSFRIQNEDYFADVAVEGKNTALASWNGGKGVSHGGAPLGTLRREGACWTAPGTRICATAYSAAKTKALMAQQPAGYSLTPGYGGASQSCIGVEGPLAPGATPALRNCPNPDDYIFSVGSNGAIGVDKHPELCFGLEAPGMGKPAQLVIERCNSQSKRWKWSKYGNDGTVSSPDGQCWTIPELTRNSRSFPWEVVVTPCTKGAVEASGLLYLSKE
;
A
#
# COMPACT_ATOMS: atom_id res chain seq x y z
N MET A 1 -61.86 26.14 -6.96
CA MET A 1 -60.59 25.88 -7.66
C MET A 1 -59.58 25.37 -6.64
N ILE A 2 -59.27 24.08 -6.70
CA ILE A 2 -58.44 23.34 -5.74
C ILE A 2 -56.97 23.62 -6.05
N LYS A 3 -56.21 24.18 -5.10
CA LYS A 3 -54.75 24.33 -5.22
C LYS A 3 -54.09 23.04 -4.72
N LEU A 4 -53.55 22.24 -5.65
CA LEU A 4 -52.64 21.14 -5.34
C LEU A 4 -51.31 21.73 -4.84
N VAL A 5 -50.93 21.36 -3.61
CA VAL A 5 -49.60 21.63 -3.05
C VAL A 5 -48.74 20.41 -3.34
N PHE A 6 -47.75 20.55 -4.21
CA PHE A 6 -46.72 19.52 -4.44
C PHE A 6 -45.61 19.67 -3.40
N SER A 7 -45.49 18.69 -2.49
CA SER A 7 -44.37 18.56 -1.58
C SER A 7 -43.16 17.95 -2.30
N LEU A 8 -42.07 18.71 -2.43
CA LEU A 8 -40.75 18.18 -2.80
C LEU A 8 -40.10 17.54 -1.55
N ALA A 9 -39.93 16.23 -1.55
CA ALA A 9 -39.07 15.54 -0.60
C ALA A 9 -37.63 15.54 -1.14
N VAL A 10 -36.76 16.37 -0.57
CA VAL A 10 -35.31 16.34 -0.84
C VAL A 10 -34.70 15.24 0.03
N VAL A 11 -34.43 14.08 -0.57
CA VAL A 11 -33.63 13.03 0.07
C VAL A 11 -32.17 13.45 -0.01
N ALA A 12 -31.67 14.06 1.06
CA ALA A 12 -30.25 14.34 1.23
C ALA A 12 -29.51 13.01 1.49
N GLY A 13 -28.97 12.41 0.43
CA GLY A 13 -28.08 11.26 0.54
C GLY A 13 -26.81 11.65 1.30
N LEU A 14 -26.64 11.09 2.50
CA LEU A 14 -25.37 11.05 3.21
C LEU A 14 -24.37 10.24 2.38
N MET A 15 -23.64 10.92 1.50
CA MET A 15 -22.45 10.35 0.89
C MET A 15 -21.42 10.16 2.02
N SER A 16 -21.26 8.92 2.45
CA SER A 16 -20.12 8.50 3.24
C SER A 16 -18.88 8.76 2.39
N ALA A 17 -18.20 9.87 2.62
CA ALA A 17 -16.87 10.10 2.09
C ALA A 17 -15.99 9.00 2.68
N ALA A 18 -15.69 7.99 1.87
CA ALA A 18 -14.57 7.10 2.15
C ALA A 18 -13.38 8.01 2.41
N ALA A 19 -12.80 7.94 3.61
CA ALA A 19 -11.61 8.68 3.95
C ALA A 19 -10.52 8.24 2.97
N ALA A 20 -10.30 9.07 1.95
CA ALA A 20 -9.12 8.98 1.11
C ALA A 20 -7.93 9.01 2.08
N HIS A 21 -7.18 7.91 2.15
CA HIS A 21 -5.92 7.90 2.86
C HIS A 21 -5.01 8.84 2.09
N ALA A 22 -4.94 10.09 2.53
CA ALA A 22 -4.03 11.06 1.96
C ALA A 22 -2.61 10.51 2.11
N GLY A 23 -1.84 10.58 1.03
CA GLY A 23 -0.56 9.90 0.98
C GLY A 23 0.42 10.26 2.07
N GLY A 24 1.26 9.26 2.37
CA GLY A 24 2.28 9.36 3.41
C GLY A 24 3.22 10.53 3.15
N LYS A 25 3.38 11.40 4.17
CA LYS A 25 4.30 12.53 4.09
C LYS A 25 5.66 12.15 4.66
N PRO A 26 6.77 12.48 3.98
CA PRO A 26 8.09 12.20 4.50
C PRO A 26 8.39 13.11 5.69
N VAL A 27 8.78 12.51 6.82
CA VAL A 27 9.17 13.21 8.06
C VAL A 27 10.38 12.53 8.71
N ASP A 28 10.97 13.15 9.73
CA ASP A 28 11.98 12.52 10.57
C ASP A 28 11.31 11.77 11.73
N CYS A 29 11.52 10.46 11.79
CA CYS A 29 10.84 9.56 12.70
C CYS A 29 11.77 8.94 13.71
N GLU A 30 11.19 8.59 14.86
CA GLU A 30 11.80 7.64 15.80
C GLU A 30 10.73 6.69 16.31
N LEU A 31 11.02 5.39 16.29
CA LEU A 31 10.26 4.37 17.00
C LEU A 31 11.22 3.60 17.90
N THR A 32 11.09 3.80 19.20
CA THR A 32 11.80 3.04 20.22
C THR A 32 10.79 2.24 21.03
N VAL A 33 11.02 0.93 21.17
CA VAL A 33 10.16 0.00 21.93
C VAL A 33 11.03 -0.85 22.83
N ARG A 34 10.69 -0.90 24.13
CA ARG A 34 11.50 -1.55 25.18
C ARG A 34 12.97 -1.13 25.14
N GLY A 35 13.23 0.15 24.86
CA GLY A 35 14.58 0.72 24.78
C GLY A 35 15.37 0.41 23.51
N SER A 36 14.83 -0.39 22.58
CA SER A 36 15.45 -0.65 21.28
C SER A 36 14.82 0.22 20.19
N THR A 37 15.64 0.84 19.34
CA THR A 37 15.15 1.70 18.24
C THR A 37 14.99 0.90 16.96
N TYR A 38 13.79 0.92 16.40
CA TYR A 38 13.37 0.18 15.19
C TYR A 38 13.19 1.08 13.97
N ILE A 39 12.83 2.35 14.18
CA ILE A 39 12.80 3.38 13.14
C ILE A 39 13.65 4.55 13.63
N LYS A 40 14.58 5.02 12.79
CA LYS A 40 15.33 6.27 13.01
C LYS A 40 15.62 6.92 11.67
N GLY A 41 15.27 8.20 11.53
CA GLY A 41 15.50 8.96 10.29
C GLY A 41 14.23 9.09 9.45
N GLN A 42 14.40 9.25 8.14
CA GLN A 42 13.28 9.45 7.22
C GLN A 42 12.29 8.29 7.28
N CYS A 43 11.02 8.61 7.50
CA CYS A 43 9.91 7.68 7.37
C CYS A 43 8.66 8.39 6.87
N GLN A 44 7.57 7.65 6.71
CA GLN A 44 6.30 8.14 6.20
C GLN A 44 5.31 8.38 7.34
N PHE A 45 4.63 9.53 7.28
CA PHE A 45 3.63 9.95 8.24
C PHE A 45 2.26 10.01 7.60
N PHE A 46 1.32 9.24 8.15
CA PHE A 46 -0.07 9.20 7.70
C PHE A 46 -0.94 9.84 8.77
N ALA A 47 -1.49 11.01 8.46
CA ALA A 47 -2.41 11.68 9.36
C ALA A 47 -3.76 10.95 9.39
N SER A 48 -4.36 10.87 10.56
CA SER A 48 -5.73 10.41 10.76
C SER A 48 -6.53 11.44 11.57
N GLN A 49 -7.83 11.20 11.72
CA GLN A 49 -8.72 12.12 12.41
C GLN A 49 -8.30 12.31 13.89
N GLY A 50 -8.57 13.50 14.43
CA GLY A 50 -8.35 13.79 15.85
C GLY A 50 -6.86 13.96 16.23
N GLY A 51 -5.96 14.08 15.26
CA GLY A 51 -4.52 14.16 15.50
C GLY A 51 -3.85 12.79 15.70
N SER A 52 -4.60 11.71 15.56
CA SER A 52 -4.08 10.34 15.44
C SER A 52 -3.26 10.21 14.16
N PHE A 53 -2.31 9.27 14.13
CA PHE A 53 -1.45 9.07 12.98
C PHE A 53 -0.77 7.70 12.99
N ARG A 54 -0.18 7.34 11.85
CA ARG A 54 0.78 6.24 11.71
C ARG A 54 2.13 6.79 11.27
N ILE A 55 3.21 6.24 11.83
CA ILE A 55 4.55 6.32 11.23
C ILE A 55 4.95 4.96 10.66
N GLN A 56 5.67 4.96 9.55
CA GLN A 56 6.05 3.72 8.88
C GLN A 56 7.33 3.87 8.05
N ASN A 57 8.16 2.82 8.07
CA ASN A 57 9.21 2.59 7.07
C ASN A 57 8.97 1.22 6.39
N GLU A 58 9.98 0.70 5.69
CA GLU A 58 9.93 -0.61 5.02
C GLU A 58 9.55 -1.78 5.96
N ASP A 59 10.05 -1.75 7.20
CA ASP A 59 10.04 -2.91 8.09
C ASP A 59 9.05 -2.80 9.26
N TYR A 60 8.78 -1.56 9.69
CA TYR A 60 8.09 -1.26 10.94
C TYR A 60 7.06 -0.16 10.74
N PHE A 61 5.98 -0.25 11.49
CA PHE A 61 5.01 0.83 11.66
C PHE A 61 4.49 0.89 13.08
N ALA A 62 4.04 2.08 13.48
CA ALA A 62 3.37 2.31 14.74
C ALA A 62 2.15 3.21 14.54
N ASP A 63 1.03 2.79 15.12
CA ASP A 63 -0.23 3.55 15.16
C ASP A 63 -0.32 4.30 16.49
N VAL A 64 -0.70 5.57 16.43
CA VAL A 64 -0.96 6.43 17.59
C VAL A 64 -2.38 6.93 17.52
N ALA A 65 -3.24 6.45 18.41
CA ALA A 65 -4.61 6.86 18.57
C ALA A 65 -4.71 7.92 19.67
N VAL A 66 -4.92 9.18 19.30
CA VAL A 66 -5.04 10.29 20.25
C VAL A 66 -6.44 10.28 20.86
N GLU A 67 -6.53 10.06 22.17
CA GLU A 67 -7.80 9.93 22.90
C GLU A 67 -8.19 11.20 23.65
N GLY A 68 -7.26 12.15 23.81
CA GLY A 68 -7.53 13.39 24.50
C GLY A 68 -6.33 14.32 24.52
N LYS A 69 -6.40 15.38 25.34
CA LYS A 69 -5.30 16.34 25.48
C LYS A 69 -4.05 15.62 25.99
N ASN A 70 -3.02 15.57 25.15
CA ASN A 70 -1.72 14.97 25.44
C ASN A 70 -1.79 13.51 25.94
N THR A 71 -2.80 12.75 25.52
CA THR A 71 -2.94 11.32 25.85
C THR A 71 -3.25 10.53 24.58
N ALA A 72 -2.58 9.40 24.39
CA ALA A 72 -2.80 8.51 23.26
C ALA A 72 -2.62 7.05 23.67
N LEU A 73 -3.25 6.13 22.94
CA LEU A 73 -2.86 4.72 22.91
C LEU A 73 -2.01 4.47 21.67
N ALA A 74 -1.09 3.52 21.77
CA ALA A 74 -0.30 3.13 20.61
C ALA A 74 -0.15 1.62 20.48
N SER A 75 0.02 1.19 19.23
CA SER A 75 0.40 -0.17 18.88
C SER A 75 1.46 -0.16 17.79
N TRP A 76 2.14 -1.27 17.59
CA TRP A 76 3.08 -1.47 16.50
C TRP A 76 2.98 -2.89 15.94
N ASN A 77 3.74 -3.14 14.87
CA ASN A 77 3.73 -4.43 14.19
C ASN A 77 4.49 -5.55 14.92
N GLY A 78 5.27 -5.24 15.95
CA GLY A 78 5.84 -6.25 16.85
C GLY A 78 7.07 -6.99 16.31
N GLY A 79 7.38 -6.89 15.02
CA GLY A 79 8.53 -7.52 14.39
C GLY A 79 8.71 -7.06 12.95
N LYS A 80 9.92 -7.25 12.41
CA LYS A 80 10.27 -6.90 11.03
C LYS A 80 9.29 -7.54 10.04
N GLY A 81 8.68 -6.73 9.18
CA GLY A 81 7.82 -7.22 8.09
C GLY A 81 6.47 -7.80 8.54
N VAL A 82 6.10 -7.71 9.81
CA VAL A 82 4.80 -8.18 10.28
C VAL A 82 3.68 -7.27 9.76
N SER A 83 2.69 -7.87 9.11
CA SER A 83 1.62 -7.17 8.36
C SER A 83 0.46 -6.64 9.21
N HIS A 84 0.31 -7.16 10.42
CA HIS A 84 -0.77 -6.80 11.34
C HIS A 84 -0.20 -6.01 12.52
N GLY A 85 -0.68 -4.78 12.67
CA GLY A 85 -0.43 -3.94 13.82
C GLY A 85 -1.31 -4.42 14.98
N GLY A 86 -0.74 -4.52 16.17
CA GLY A 86 -1.54 -4.98 17.31
C GLY A 86 -0.78 -5.20 18.60
N ALA A 87 0.56 -5.18 18.58
CA ALA A 87 1.33 -5.26 19.81
C ALA A 87 1.15 -3.94 20.59
N PRO A 88 0.53 -3.93 21.77
CA PRO A 88 0.24 -2.70 22.50
C PRO A 88 1.53 -2.08 23.04
N LEU A 89 1.63 -0.76 22.94
CA LEU A 89 2.73 0.05 23.46
C LEU A 89 2.34 0.84 24.73
N GLY A 90 1.10 0.67 25.18
CA GLY A 90 0.55 1.32 26.37
C GLY A 90 0.05 2.74 26.12
N THR A 91 -0.30 3.43 27.21
CA THR A 91 -0.75 4.82 27.19
C THR A 91 0.44 5.76 27.10
N LEU A 92 0.46 6.60 26.07
CA LEU A 92 1.50 7.57 25.78
C LEU A 92 1.12 8.97 26.25
N ARG A 93 2.14 9.77 26.58
CA ARG A 93 2.04 11.21 26.84
C ARG A 93 2.80 12.00 25.80
N ARG A 94 2.29 13.19 25.49
CA ARG A 94 2.91 14.06 24.49
C ARG A 94 4.07 14.85 25.10
N GLU A 95 5.24 14.75 24.50
CA GLU A 95 6.46 15.49 24.83
C GLU A 95 7.04 16.11 23.55
N GLY A 96 6.73 17.38 23.30
CA GLY A 96 7.16 18.06 22.08
C GLY A 96 6.58 17.40 20.81
N ALA A 97 7.46 16.91 19.93
CA ALA A 97 7.10 16.17 18.72
C ALA A 97 6.93 14.66 18.93
N CYS A 98 7.07 14.19 20.18
CA CYS A 98 7.06 12.77 20.51
C CYS A 98 5.88 12.39 21.41
N TRP A 99 5.52 11.12 21.35
CA TRP A 99 4.64 10.43 22.27
C TRP A 99 5.44 9.37 23.01
N THR A 100 5.41 9.41 24.35
CA THR A 100 6.34 8.67 25.21
C THR A 100 5.61 7.88 26.28
N ALA A 101 6.20 6.76 26.68
CA ALA A 101 5.89 5.98 27.86
C ALA A 101 7.18 5.27 28.32
N PRO A 102 7.22 4.61 29.50
CA PRO A 102 8.41 3.87 29.92
C PRO A 102 8.85 2.84 28.86
N GLY A 103 10.06 3.03 28.31
CA GLY A 103 10.62 2.19 27.26
C GLY A 103 10.05 2.39 25.86
N THR A 104 9.08 3.31 25.67
CA THR A 104 8.46 3.60 24.36
C THR A 104 8.65 5.07 23.98
N ARG A 105 9.08 5.33 22.75
CA ARG A 105 9.15 6.67 22.18
C ARG A 105 8.76 6.63 20.71
N ILE A 106 7.76 7.44 20.34
CA ILE A 106 7.29 7.58 18.97
C ILE A 106 7.37 9.06 18.61
N CYS A 107 8.28 9.43 17.71
CA CYS A 107 8.46 10.81 17.26
C CYS A 107 8.11 10.94 15.78
N ALA A 108 7.50 12.07 15.43
CA ALA A 108 7.27 12.47 14.05
C ALA A 108 7.54 13.97 13.93
N THR A 109 8.70 14.32 13.36
CA THR A 109 9.14 15.71 13.20
C THR A 109 9.11 16.10 11.73
N ALA A 110 8.29 17.11 11.41
CA ALA A 110 8.21 17.61 10.04
C ALA A 110 9.56 18.16 9.56
N TYR A 111 9.92 17.86 8.31
CA TYR A 111 11.02 18.55 7.63
C TYR A 111 10.63 19.99 7.26
N SER A 112 11.63 20.78 6.86
CA SER A 112 11.38 22.10 6.25
C SER A 112 10.54 21.94 4.98
N ALA A 113 9.74 22.95 4.65
CA ALA A 113 8.86 22.91 3.46
C ALA A 113 9.63 22.60 2.16
N ALA A 114 10.85 23.14 2.01
CA ALA A 114 11.71 22.87 0.86
C ALA A 114 12.14 21.39 0.78
N LYS A 115 12.57 20.81 1.91
CA LYS A 115 12.95 19.39 1.98
C LYS A 115 11.74 18.48 1.75
N THR A 116 10.59 18.78 2.36
CA THR A 116 9.34 18.04 2.13
C THR A 116 8.97 18.06 0.65
N LYS A 117 8.99 19.23 0.00
CA LYS A 117 8.71 19.35 -1.44
C LYS A 117 9.67 18.51 -2.30
N ALA A 118 10.96 18.55 -1.99
CA ALA A 118 11.97 17.78 -2.74
C ALA A 118 11.78 16.26 -2.59
N LEU A 119 11.49 15.79 -1.37
CA LEU A 119 11.24 14.37 -1.10
C LEU A 119 9.92 13.90 -1.72
N MET A 120 8.85 14.68 -1.61
CA MET A 120 7.57 14.35 -2.24
C MET A 120 7.68 14.29 -3.77
N ALA A 121 8.52 15.11 -4.40
CA ALA A 121 8.75 15.04 -5.84
C ALA A 121 9.44 13.72 -6.29
N GLN A 122 10.20 13.09 -5.39
CA GLN A 122 10.86 11.81 -5.64
C GLN A 122 9.92 10.63 -5.43
N GLN A 123 8.99 10.72 -4.46
CA GLN A 123 8.01 9.66 -4.17
C GLN A 123 7.22 9.24 -5.42
N PRO A 124 7.00 7.94 -5.64
CA PRO A 124 6.18 7.47 -6.74
C PRO A 124 4.79 8.13 -6.70
N ALA A 125 4.27 8.50 -7.87
CA ALA A 125 2.97 9.14 -8.02
C ALA A 125 1.99 8.27 -8.83
N GLY A 126 2.36 6.99 -8.98
CA GLY A 126 1.59 5.98 -9.66
C GLY A 126 0.42 5.49 -8.82
N TYR A 127 -0.03 4.31 -9.18
CA TYR A 127 -1.06 3.56 -8.50
C TYR A 127 -0.38 2.46 -7.67
N SER A 128 -1.07 2.02 -6.62
CA SER A 128 -0.77 0.76 -5.95
C SER A 128 -1.81 -0.28 -6.37
N LEU A 129 -1.38 -1.55 -6.40
CA LEU A 129 -2.24 -2.71 -6.62
C LEU A 129 -2.33 -3.50 -5.33
N THR A 130 -3.50 -3.48 -4.69
CA THR A 130 -3.76 -4.19 -3.42
C THR A 130 -4.79 -5.30 -3.64
N PRO A 131 -4.72 -6.44 -2.93
CA PRO A 131 -5.77 -7.44 -2.98
C PRO A 131 -7.05 -6.93 -2.32
N GLY A 132 -8.19 -7.11 -2.98
CA GLY A 132 -9.55 -6.86 -2.46
C GLY A 132 -10.04 -7.92 -1.47
N TYR A 133 -9.17 -8.84 -1.05
CA TYR A 133 -9.49 -9.89 -0.08
C TYR A 133 -9.36 -9.39 1.37
N GLY A 134 -10.39 -9.66 2.19
CA GLY A 134 -10.41 -9.30 3.60
C GLY A 134 -9.26 -9.96 4.37
N GLY A 135 -8.32 -9.15 4.88
CA GLY A 135 -7.13 -9.62 5.61
C GLY A 135 -5.80 -9.30 4.93
N ALA A 136 -5.80 -8.94 3.64
CA ALA A 136 -4.61 -8.50 2.89
C ALA A 136 -4.72 -7.05 2.40
N SER A 137 -5.69 -6.28 2.89
CA SER A 137 -5.93 -4.89 2.45
C SER A 137 -4.84 -3.89 2.85
N GLN A 138 -3.92 -4.30 3.73
CA GLN A 138 -2.72 -3.53 4.10
C GLN A 138 -1.49 -3.97 3.28
N SER A 139 -1.68 -4.85 2.30
CA SER A 139 -0.64 -5.39 1.43
C SER A 139 -0.84 -4.94 -0.01
N CYS A 140 0.26 -4.74 -0.72
CA CYS A 140 0.26 -4.40 -2.15
C CYS A 140 1.39 -5.11 -2.85
N ILE A 141 1.23 -5.21 -4.16
CA ILE A 141 2.29 -5.65 -5.05
C ILE A 141 3.33 -4.52 -5.11
N GLY A 142 4.56 -4.86 -4.74
CA GLY A 142 5.68 -3.94 -4.67
C GLY A 142 6.98 -4.67 -4.91
N VAL A 143 8.10 -3.94 -4.88
CA VAL A 143 9.45 -4.49 -5.09
C VAL A 143 10.30 -4.23 -3.86
N GLU A 144 11.11 -5.21 -3.43
CA GLU A 144 12.11 -5.00 -2.37
C GLU A 144 13.36 -4.31 -2.93
N GLY A 145 13.77 -3.22 -2.28
CA GLY A 145 14.89 -2.41 -2.73
C GLY A 145 14.59 -1.60 -4.00
N PRO A 146 15.61 -1.30 -4.83
CA PRO A 146 15.47 -0.39 -5.96
C PRO A 146 14.66 -1.02 -7.10
N LEU A 147 13.83 -0.20 -7.75
CA LEU A 147 13.11 -0.56 -8.96
C LEU A 147 14.07 -0.63 -10.15
N ALA A 148 14.61 -1.81 -10.41
CA ALA A 148 15.64 -2.05 -11.40
C ALA A 148 15.47 -3.41 -12.09
N PRO A 149 16.07 -3.63 -13.28
CA PRO A 149 16.01 -4.94 -13.95
C PRO A 149 16.47 -6.09 -13.03
N GLY A 150 15.71 -7.19 -13.04
CA GLY A 150 15.92 -8.36 -12.19
C GLY A 150 15.19 -8.29 -10.84
N ALA A 151 14.63 -7.14 -10.45
CA ALA A 151 13.85 -7.05 -9.23
C ALA A 151 12.52 -7.80 -9.37
N THR A 152 12.09 -8.51 -8.32
CA THR A 152 10.93 -9.40 -8.35
C THR A 152 9.76 -8.79 -7.59
N PRO A 153 8.67 -8.37 -8.26
CA PRO A 153 7.51 -7.89 -7.55
C PRO A 153 6.86 -9.00 -6.72
N ALA A 154 6.46 -8.65 -5.50
CA ALA A 154 5.84 -9.54 -4.53
C ALA A 154 4.71 -8.83 -3.82
N LEU A 155 3.72 -9.58 -3.33
CA LEU A 155 2.77 -9.05 -2.37
C LEU A 155 3.48 -8.90 -1.02
N ARG A 156 3.60 -7.67 -0.55
CA ARG A 156 4.25 -7.29 0.69
C ARG A 156 3.34 -6.37 1.49
N ASN A 157 3.68 -6.08 2.74
CA ASN A 157 3.08 -4.92 3.43
C ASN A 157 3.36 -3.70 2.58
N CYS A 158 2.40 -2.79 2.44
CA CYS A 158 2.61 -1.56 1.69
C CYS A 158 3.43 -0.53 2.47
N PRO A 159 4.75 -0.37 2.28
CA PRO A 159 5.39 0.92 2.54
C PRO A 159 4.88 1.93 1.52
N ASN A 160 3.72 2.51 1.79
CA ASN A 160 3.32 3.71 1.09
C ASN A 160 4.38 4.81 1.38
N PRO A 161 4.86 5.57 0.38
CA PRO A 161 4.44 5.54 -1.01
C PRO A 161 5.37 4.78 -1.97
N ASP A 162 6.35 4.03 -1.47
CA ASP A 162 7.34 3.35 -2.32
C ASP A 162 6.72 2.30 -3.25
N ASP A 163 5.51 1.80 -2.92
CA ASP A 163 4.77 0.83 -3.74
C ASP A 163 3.75 1.45 -4.72
N TYR A 164 3.68 2.78 -4.87
CA TYR A 164 2.91 3.43 -5.95
C TYR A 164 3.64 3.36 -7.30
N ILE A 165 4.12 2.16 -7.64
CA ILE A 165 5.03 1.91 -8.77
C ILE A 165 4.31 1.67 -10.09
N PHE A 166 2.97 1.62 -10.13
CA PHE A 166 2.23 1.30 -11.35
C PHE A 166 1.77 2.56 -12.05
N SER A 167 2.11 2.74 -13.33
CA SER A 167 1.38 3.66 -14.19
C SER A 167 0.22 2.92 -14.87
N VAL A 168 -0.95 3.56 -14.95
CA VAL A 168 -2.12 2.99 -15.64
C VAL A 168 -2.59 3.94 -16.72
N GLY A 169 -2.46 3.51 -17.97
CA GLY A 169 -2.95 4.26 -19.14
C GLY A 169 -4.47 4.30 -19.22
N SER A 170 -5.02 5.21 -20.03
CA SER A 170 -6.47 5.36 -20.23
C SER A 170 -7.16 4.10 -20.78
N ASN A 171 -6.39 3.23 -21.47
CA ASN A 171 -6.84 1.93 -21.97
C ASN A 171 -6.62 0.77 -20.97
N GLY A 172 -6.19 1.08 -19.74
CA GLY A 172 -5.85 0.12 -18.68
C GLY A 172 -4.44 -0.46 -18.79
N ALA A 173 -3.61 -0.03 -19.74
CA ALA A 173 -2.24 -0.53 -19.87
C ALA A 173 -1.44 -0.26 -18.59
N ILE A 174 -0.80 -1.31 -18.05
CA ILE A 174 0.07 -1.23 -16.88
C ILE A 174 1.50 -0.98 -17.33
N GLY A 175 2.14 0.03 -16.75
CA GLY A 175 3.56 0.32 -16.86
C GLY A 175 4.16 0.62 -15.50
N VAL A 176 5.43 1.01 -15.48
CA VAL A 176 6.16 1.39 -14.27
C VAL A 176 6.14 2.92 -14.13
N ASP A 177 5.67 3.44 -13.00
CA ASP A 177 5.57 4.89 -12.76
C ASP A 177 6.97 5.53 -12.78
N LYS A 178 7.10 6.70 -13.42
CA LYS A 178 8.35 7.44 -13.65
C LYS A 178 9.49 6.69 -14.37
N HIS A 179 9.28 5.44 -14.77
CA HIS A 179 10.29 4.59 -15.41
C HIS A 179 9.77 3.99 -16.73
N PRO A 180 9.57 4.80 -17.78
CA PRO A 180 9.04 4.32 -19.07
C PRO A 180 9.95 3.31 -19.78
N GLU A 181 11.22 3.22 -19.37
CA GLU A 181 12.20 2.24 -19.83
C GLU A 181 12.04 0.86 -19.19
N LEU A 182 11.28 0.75 -18.09
CA LEU A 182 11.08 -0.49 -17.34
C LEU A 182 9.71 -1.10 -17.63
N CYS A 183 9.68 -2.43 -17.71
CA CYS A 183 8.50 -3.23 -17.99
C CYS A 183 8.39 -4.35 -16.95
N PHE A 184 7.16 -4.83 -16.74
CA PHE A 184 6.93 -6.07 -16.01
C PHE A 184 7.11 -7.26 -16.99
N GLY A 185 8.25 -7.91 -16.89
CA GLY A 185 8.64 -9.09 -17.66
C GLY A 185 8.25 -10.39 -16.97
N LEU A 186 8.73 -11.49 -17.56
CA LEU A 186 8.56 -12.84 -17.00
C LEU A 186 9.92 -13.52 -16.91
N GLU A 187 10.16 -14.18 -15.79
CA GLU A 187 11.26 -15.14 -15.64
C GLU A 187 10.68 -16.54 -15.40
N ALA A 188 11.18 -17.53 -16.14
CA ALA A 188 10.77 -18.92 -15.99
C ALA A 188 11.81 -19.68 -15.15
N PRO A 189 11.51 -20.06 -13.89
CA PRO A 189 12.51 -20.65 -12.99
C PRO A 189 12.81 -22.15 -13.26
N GLY A 190 12.54 -22.65 -14.46
CA GLY A 190 12.77 -24.05 -14.88
C GLY A 190 11.51 -24.93 -14.93
N MET A 191 11.69 -26.23 -15.25
CA MET A 191 10.58 -27.16 -15.54
C MET A 191 9.61 -27.31 -14.35
N GLY A 192 8.32 -27.04 -14.62
CA GLY A 192 7.20 -27.33 -13.71
C GLY A 192 6.80 -26.20 -12.75
N LYS A 193 7.49 -25.06 -12.77
CA LYS A 193 7.12 -23.89 -11.95
C LYS A 193 6.41 -22.81 -12.79
N PRO A 194 5.41 -22.10 -12.24
CA PRO A 194 4.85 -20.91 -12.89
C PRO A 194 5.93 -19.87 -13.19
N ALA A 195 5.73 -19.07 -14.24
CA ALA A 195 6.58 -17.92 -14.50
C ALA A 195 6.41 -16.89 -13.37
N GLN A 196 7.51 -16.29 -12.94
CA GLN A 196 7.53 -15.23 -11.95
C GLN A 196 7.53 -13.87 -12.65
N LEU A 197 6.88 -12.89 -12.03
CA LEU A 197 6.96 -11.51 -12.48
C LEU A 197 8.35 -10.95 -12.15
N VAL A 198 8.94 -10.22 -13.09
CA VAL A 198 10.22 -9.53 -12.88
C VAL A 198 10.17 -8.14 -13.49
N ILE A 199 10.96 -7.21 -12.97
CA ILE A 199 11.24 -5.95 -13.64
C ILE A 199 12.31 -6.19 -14.70
N GLU A 200 12.08 -5.71 -15.92
CA GLU A 200 13.03 -5.80 -17.03
C GLU A 200 13.14 -4.47 -17.77
N ARG A 201 14.14 -4.33 -18.63
CA ARG A 201 14.14 -3.24 -19.61
C ARG A 201 13.13 -3.54 -20.71
N CYS A 202 12.24 -2.60 -20.97
CA CYS A 202 11.28 -2.70 -22.05
C CYS A 202 11.98 -2.95 -23.38
N ASN A 203 11.50 -3.94 -24.12
CA ASN A 203 11.90 -4.25 -25.48
C ASN A 203 10.69 -4.73 -26.30
N SER A 204 10.90 -5.13 -27.56
CA SER A 204 9.81 -5.55 -28.44
C SER A 204 9.12 -6.85 -28.03
N GLN A 205 9.78 -7.68 -27.21
CA GLN A 205 9.26 -8.94 -26.68
C GLN A 205 8.64 -8.79 -25.28
N SER A 206 8.81 -7.63 -24.64
CA SER A 206 8.26 -7.39 -23.30
C SER A 206 6.75 -7.60 -23.27
N LYS A 207 6.31 -8.36 -22.28
CA LYS A 207 4.90 -8.66 -22.11
C LYS A 207 4.12 -7.39 -21.82
N ARG A 208 2.94 -7.28 -22.43
CA ARG A 208 2.01 -6.17 -22.23
C ARG A 208 0.94 -6.59 -21.25
N TRP A 209 0.74 -5.76 -20.23
CA TRP A 209 -0.21 -6.00 -19.16
C TRP A 209 -1.30 -4.94 -19.20
N LYS A 210 -2.51 -5.37 -18.87
CA LYS A 210 -3.68 -4.51 -18.78
C LYS A 210 -4.45 -4.81 -17.51
N TRP A 211 -4.75 -3.77 -16.75
CA TRP A 211 -5.72 -3.83 -15.68
C TRP A 211 -7.13 -3.66 -16.25
N SER A 212 -8.00 -4.61 -15.90
CA SER A 212 -9.40 -4.62 -16.30
C SER A 212 -10.28 -4.59 -15.07
N LYS A 213 -11.09 -3.54 -14.93
CA LYS A 213 -11.98 -3.31 -13.79
C LYS A 213 -13.15 -4.30 -13.77
N TYR A 214 -13.48 -4.80 -12.58
CA TYR A 214 -14.67 -5.58 -12.24
C TYR A 214 -15.20 -5.11 -10.87
N GLY A 215 -16.29 -4.33 -10.86
CA GLY A 215 -16.79 -3.71 -9.62
C GLY A 215 -15.81 -2.66 -9.09
N ASN A 216 -15.40 -2.76 -7.82
CA ASN A 216 -14.33 -1.91 -7.25
C ASN A 216 -12.94 -2.44 -7.53
N ASP A 217 -12.82 -3.71 -7.91
CA ASP A 217 -11.55 -4.39 -8.09
C ASP A 217 -11.27 -4.64 -9.58
N GLY A 218 -10.28 -5.47 -9.89
CA GLY A 218 -9.95 -5.84 -11.26
C GLY A 218 -8.92 -6.97 -11.35
N THR A 219 -8.47 -7.23 -12.57
CA THR A 219 -7.42 -8.23 -12.86
C THR A 219 -6.35 -7.62 -13.74
N VAL A 220 -5.09 -8.00 -13.51
CA VAL A 220 -3.98 -7.68 -14.42
C VAL A 220 -3.76 -8.86 -15.34
N SER A 221 -3.93 -8.65 -16.63
CA SER A 221 -3.90 -9.70 -17.66
C SER A 221 -3.13 -9.29 -18.90
N SER A 222 -2.62 -10.26 -19.63
CA SER A 222 -1.97 -10.09 -20.93
C SER A 222 -2.86 -10.54 -22.09
N PRO A 223 -2.62 -10.07 -23.33
CA PRO A 223 -3.44 -10.43 -24.49
C PRO A 223 -3.51 -11.93 -24.80
N ASP A 224 -2.50 -12.69 -24.41
CA ASP A 224 -2.44 -14.16 -24.56
C ASP A 224 -3.11 -14.92 -23.40
N GLY A 225 -3.90 -14.23 -22.57
CA GLY A 225 -4.75 -14.87 -21.56
C GLY A 225 -4.01 -15.32 -20.31
N GLN A 226 -2.87 -14.69 -19.97
CA GLN A 226 -2.22 -14.89 -18.69
C GLN A 226 -2.58 -13.78 -17.69
N CYS A 227 -2.60 -14.11 -16.41
CA CYS A 227 -2.99 -13.25 -15.32
C CYS A 227 -1.92 -13.27 -14.22
N TRP A 228 -1.75 -12.14 -13.54
CA TRP A 228 -0.99 -12.09 -12.28
C TRP A 228 -1.77 -12.82 -11.21
N THR A 229 -1.11 -13.69 -10.44
CA THR A 229 -1.73 -14.54 -9.44
C THR A 229 -0.89 -14.57 -8.17
N ILE A 230 -1.54 -14.62 -7.01
CA ILE A 230 -0.87 -14.69 -5.69
C ILE A 230 -1.38 -15.96 -4.99
N PRO A 231 -0.78 -17.13 -5.27
CA PRO A 231 -1.30 -18.43 -4.86
C PRO A 231 -1.60 -18.54 -3.36
N GLU A 232 -0.79 -17.87 -2.55
CA GLU A 232 -0.84 -17.86 -1.09
C GLU A 232 -2.15 -17.27 -0.54
N LEU A 233 -2.84 -16.40 -1.28
CA LEU A 233 -4.16 -15.87 -0.88
C LEU A 233 -5.18 -16.99 -0.64
N THR A 234 -5.07 -18.10 -1.38
CA THR A 234 -5.96 -19.26 -1.23
C THR A 234 -5.50 -20.27 -0.19
N ARG A 235 -4.22 -20.17 0.24
CA ARG A 235 -3.58 -21.16 1.11
C ARG A 235 -3.57 -20.77 2.59
N ASN A 236 -4.11 -19.58 2.92
CA ASN A 236 -4.08 -19.02 4.29
C ASN A 236 -2.67 -19.02 4.91
N SER A 237 -1.66 -18.73 4.08
CA SER A 237 -0.28 -18.58 4.55
C SER A 237 -0.17 -17.35 5.45
N ARG A 238 0.72 -17.39 6.44
CA ARG A 238 1.01 -16.24 7.33
C ARG A 238 2.39 -15.63 7.11
N SER A 239 3.20 -16.21 6.21
CA SER A 239 4.56 -15.76 5.95
C SER A 239 4.59 -14.85 4.74
N PHE A 240 4.85 -13.55 4.94
CA PHE A 240 5.09 -12.58 3.87
C PHE A 240 6.61 -12.40 3.64
N PRO A 241 7.06 -11.93 2.46
CA PRO A 241 6.27 -11.57 1.26
C PRO A 241 5.75 -12.79 0.48
N TRP A 242 4.68 -12.62 -0.31
CA TRP A 242 4.15 -13.66 -1.22
C TRP A 242 4.52 -13.38 -2.66
N GLU A 243 4.87 -14.43 -3.40
CA GLU A 243 5.26 -14.30 -4.79
C GLU A 243 4.06 -13.89 -5.67
N VAL A 244 4.31 -13.01 -6.64
CA VAL A 244 3.39 -12.78 -7.76
C VAL A 244 3.84 -13.64 -8.93
N VAL A 245 3.06 -14.65 -9.24
CA VAL A 245 3.30 -15.54 -10.37
C VAL A 245 2.35 -15.25 -11.52
N VAL A 246 2.63 -15.83 -12.67
CA VAL A 246 1.81 -15.70 -13.87
C VAL A 246 1.25 -17.04 -14.28
N THR A 247 -0.08 -17.10 -14.35
CA THR A 247 -0.83 -18.32 -14.70
C THR A 247 -1.93 -18.01 -15.73
N PRO A 248 -2.49 -19.01 -16.44
CA PRO A 248 -3.63 -18.77 -17.31
C PRO A 248 -4.81 -18.16 -16.56
N CYS A 249 -5.48 -17.18 -17.16
CA CYS A 249 -6.67 -16.53 -16.63
C CYS A 249 -7.85 -17.52 -16.60
N THR A 250 -7.95 -18.34 -15.56
CA THR A 250 -9.10 -19.21 -15.29
C THR A 250 -10.01 -18.57 -14.24
N LYS A 251 -11.27 -19.00 -14.15
CA LYS A 251 -12.18 -18.52 -13.08
C LYS A 251 -11.57 -18.67 -11.68
N GLY A 252 -10.92 -19.80 -11.40
CA GLY A 252 -10.19 -20.02 -10.14
C GLY A 252 -8.91 -19.19 -10.02
N ALA A 253 -8.26 -18.81 -11.13
CA ALA A 253 -7.14 -17.87 -11.10
C ALA A 253 -7.62 -16.46 -10.74
N VAL A 254 -8.80 -15.99 -11.19
CA VAL A 254 -9.35 -14.68 -10.75
C VAL A 254 -9.61 -14.67 -9.23
N GLU A 255 -10.05 -15.79 -8.68
CA GLU A 255 -10.20 -15.98 -7.23
C GLU A 255 -8.84 -16.07 -6.49
N ALA A 256 -7.84 -16.74 -7.09
CA ALA A 256 -6.48 -16.87 -6.53
C ALA A 256 -5.57 -15.66 -6.79
N SER A 257 -5.92 -14.80 -7.73
CA SER A 257 -5.22 -13.53 -7.97
C SER A 257 -5.46 -12.55 -6.84
N GLY A 258 -6.56 -12.75 -6.11
CA GLY A 258 -7.24 -11.64 -5.48
C GLY A 258 -7.71 -10.70 -6.58
N LEU A 259 -9.00 -10.40 -6.59
CA LEU A 259 -9.46 -9.19 -7.27
C LEU A 259 -8.57 -8.02 -6.79
N LEU A 260 -7.82 -7.38 -7.69
CA LEU A 260 -6.86 -6.33 -7.34
C LEU A 260 -7.55 -4.97 -7.37
N TYR A 261 -7.58 -4.31 -6.23
CA TYR A 261 -7.98 -2.93 -6.10
C TYR A 261 -6.84 -2.01 -6.58
N LEU A 262 -7.17 -1.12 -7.50
CA LEU A 262 -6.26 -0.10 -7.99
C LEU A 262 -6.52 1.19 -7.22
N SER A 263 -5.51 1.67 -6.49
CA SER A 263 -5.64 2.88 -5.68
C SER A 263 -4.59 3.92 -6.04
N LYS A 264 -4.94 5.19 -5.86
CA LYS A 264 -4.03 6.33 -6.01
C LYS A 264 -4.24 7.26 -4.82
N GLU A 265 -3.17 7.86 -4.32
CA GLU A 265 -3.20 8.90 -3.28
C GLU A 265 -3.41 10.30 -3.86
#